data_AF-A0A9E4FIS0-F1
#
_entry.id   AF-A0A9E4FIS0-F1
#
_cell.length_a   1.000
_cell.length_b   1.000
_cell.length_c   1.000
_cell.angle_alpha   90.00
_cell.angle_beta   90.00
_cell.angle_gamma   90.00
#
_symmetry.space_group_name_H-M   'P 1'
#
loop_
_entity.id
_entity.type
_entity.pdbx_description
1 polymer ?
#
loop_
_entity_poly.entity_id
_entity_poly.type
_entity_poly.pdbx_seq_one_letter_code
_entity_poly.pdbx_strand_id
1 'polypeptide(L)'
;MPSLPDGVVNELYQRARAISRNGGLWPRLKPGDRVRVAFGPLNSLAEVVEGAESPGARVRVLMEFLGRMIEARVPFGSVQQAGVVRYAVQQDTRLSRQTRGRRRWINGFGPRSIWESSGLPDDSNKGHSSS
;
A
#
# COMPACT_ATOMS: atom_id res chain seq x y z
N MET A 1 4.43 -11.46 -35.01
CA MET A 1 4.69 -11.79 -33.59
C MET A 1 6.14 -11.48 -33.32
N PRO A 2 6.48 -10.57 -32.39
CA PRO A 2 7.88 -10.34 -32.03
C PRO A 2 8.43 -11.60 -31.34
N SER A 3 9.53 -12.15 -31.86
CA SER A 3 10.21 -13.31 -31.26
C SER A 3 11.25 -12.83 -30.25
N LEU A 4 11.23 -13.43 -29.06
CA LEU A 4 12.21 -13.14 -28.02
C LEU A 4 13.53 -13.88 -28.33
N PRO A 5 14.71 -13.25 -28.25
CA PRO A 5 15.97 -13.95 -28.48
C PRO A 5 16.29 -14.97 -27.38
N ASP A 6 16.70 -16.18 -27.76
CA ASP A 6 17.00 -17.28 -26.82
C ASP A 6 18.12 -16.93 -25.82
N GLY A 7 19.06 -16.06 -26.20
CA GLY A 7 20.10 -15.57 -25.30
C GLY A 7 19.54 -14.85 -24.06
N VAL A 8 18.47 -14.05 -24.24
CA VAL A 8 17.79 -13.35 -23.14
C VAL A 8 17.07 -14.36 -22.25
N VAL A 9 16.42 -15.36 -22.84
CA VAL A 9 15.75 -16.44 -22.11
C VAL A 9 16.77 -17.19 -21.25
N ASN A 10 17.92 -17.55 -21.81
CA ASN A 10 18.95 -18.27 -21.07
C ASN A 10 19.56 -17.42 -19.94
N GLU A 11 19.80 -16.14 -20.17
CA GLU A 11 20.30 -15.21 -19.13
C GLU A 11 19.29 -15.05 -17.99
N LEU A 12 17.99 -14.97 -18.30
CA LEU A 12 16.91 -14.96 -17.31
C LEU A 12 16.86 -16.27 -16.53
N TYR A 13 16.98 -17.42 -17.21
CA TYR A 13 17.02 -18.73 -16.56
C TYR A 13 18.17 -18.85 -15.58
N GLN A 14 19.38 -18.42 -15.97
CA GLN A 14 20.55 -18.49 -15.09
C GLN A 14 20.40 -17.59 -13.86
N ARG A 15 19.89 -16.37 -14.04
CA ARG A 15 19.60 -15.45 -12.94
C ARG A 15 18.52 -16.00 -12.00
N ALA A 16 17.43 -16.52 -12.55
CA ALA A 16 16.37 -17.15 -11.76
C ALA A 16 16.91 -18.34 -10.96
N ARG A 17 17.73 -19.20 -11.57
CA ARG A 17 18.35 -20.35 -10.89
C ARG A 17 19.30 -19.93 -9.78
N ALA A 18 20.05 -18.85 -9.95
CA ALA A 18 20.93 -18.32 -8.91
C ALA A 18 20.11 -17.81 -7.71
N ILE A 19 19.02 -17.09 -7.97
CA ILE A 19 18.09 -16.62 -6.94
C ILE A 19 17.44 -17.79 -6.20
N SER A 20 16.93 -18.79 -6.93
CA SER A 20 16.31 -19.98 -6.31
C SER A 20 17.29 -20.79 -5.46
N ARG A 21 18.55 -20.95 -5.90
CA ARG A 21 19.58 -21.66 -5.12
C ARG A 21 19.94 -20.95 -3.81
N ASN A 22 19.85 -19.63 -3.79
CA ASN A 22 20.07 -18.82 -2.58
C ASN A 22 18.80 -18.71 -1.70
N GLY A 23 17.82 -19.57 -1.93
CA GLY A 23 16.57 -19.61 -1.17
C GLY A 23 15.51 -18.61 -1.60
N GLY A 24 15.65 -18.05 -2.81
CA GLY A 24 14.68 -17.16 -3.41
C GLY A 24 14.79 -15.70 -2.97
N LEU A 25 13.90 -14.87 -3.52
CA LEU A 25 13.63 -13.52 -3.01
C LEU A 25 12.61 -13.65 -1.88
N TRP A 26 13.10 -13.84 -0.66
CA TRP A 26 12.24 -13.95 0.51
C TRP A 26 12.27 -12.63 1.29
N PRO A 27 11.11 -12.01 1.56
CA PRO A 27 11.05 -10.77 2.32
C PRO A 27 11.55 -10.99 3.75
N ARG A 28 12.34 -10.04 4.27
CA ARG A 28 12.73 -10.01 5.68
C ARG A 28 11.52 -9.58 6.51
N LEU A 29 10.86 -10.57 7.12
CA LEU A 29 9.83 -10.34 8.13
C LEU A 29 10.49 -9.80 9.39
N LYS A 30 10.01 -8.63 9.85
CA LYS A 30 10.47 -8.02 11.09
C LYS A 30 9.50 -8.34 12.24
N PRO A 31 9.98 -8.42 13.49
CA PRO A 31 9.10 -8.41 14.64
C PRO A 31 8.11 -7.23 14.56
N GLY A 32 6.83 -7.49 14.82
CA GLY A 32 5.73 -6.53 14.67
C GLY A 32 5.07 -6.50 13.29
N ASP A 33 5.61 -7.19 12.28
CA ASP A 33 4.96 -7.25 10.97
C ASP A 33 3.66 -8.06 11.05
N ARG A 34 2.58 -7.52 10.47
CA ARG A 34 1.34 -8.26 10.28
C ARG A 34 1.48 -9.21 9.12
N VAL A 35 1.19 -10.48 9.38
CA VAL A 35 1.28 -11.56 8.41
C VAL A 35 0.00 -12.39 8.43
N ARG A 36 -0.25 -13.07 7.32
CA ARG A 36 -1.31 -14.05 7.17
C ARG A 36 -0.67 -15.43 7.17
N VAL A 37 -1.12 -16.29 8.08
CA VAL A 37 -0.62 -17.65 8.24
C VAL A 37 -1.62 -18.59 7.60
N ALA A 38 -1.19 -19.30 6.57
CA ALA A 38 -1.96 -20.31 5.86
C ALA A 38 -1.34 -21.70 6.12
N PHE A 39 -1.98 -22.52 6.94
CA PHE A 39 -1.55 -23.88 7.24
C PHE A 39 -2.73 -24.85 7.11
N GLY A 40 -2.78 -25.63 6.02
CA GLY A 40 -3.93 -26.47 5.71
C GLY A 40 -5.22 -25.63 5.57
N PRO A 41 -6.33 -25.99 6.24
CA PRO A 41 -7.57 -25.21 6.21
C PRO A 41 -7.50 -23.94 7.08
N LEU A 42 -6.49 -23.81 7.94
CA LEU A 42 -6.35 -22.67 8.82
C LEU A 42 -5.77 -21.49 8.06
N ASN A 43 -6.48 -20.37 8.11
CA ASN A 43 -6.07 -19.13 7.52
C ASN A 43 -6.37 -17.98 8.48
N SER A 44 -5.34 -17.51 9.19
CA SER A 44 -5.48 -16.52 10.28
C SER A 44 -4.49 -15.37 10.12
N LEU A 45 -4.84 -14.24 10.74
CA LEU A 45 -3.94 -13.10 10.90
C LEU A 45 -3.03 -13.33 12.10
N ALA A 46 -1.79 -12.90 11.96
CA ALA A 46 -0.77 -13.04 12.97
C ALA A 46 0.19 -11.85 12.95
N GLU A 47 0.91 -11.69 14.05
CA GLU A 47 2.01 -10.74 14.18
C GLU A 47 3.32 -11.52 14.32
N VAL A 48 4.37 -11.07 13.64
CA VAL A 48 5.69 -11.70 13.74
C VAL A 48 6.30 -11.35 15.09
N VAL A 49 6.67 -12.36 15.87
CA VAL A 49 7.42 -12.20 17.13
C VAL A 49 8.92 -12.28 16.85
N GLU A 50 9.31 -13.22 15.99
CA GLU A 50 10.70 -13.46 15.62
C GLU A 50 10.75 -13.83 14.13
N GLY A 51 11.55 -13.08 13.36
CA GLY A 51 11.72 -13.32 11.93
C GLY A 51 12.45 -14.63 11.64
N ALA A 52 12.32 -15.13 10.41
CA ALA A 52 13.12 -16.27 9.97
C ALA A 52 14.56 -15.85 9.66
N GLU A 53 15.54 -16.62 10.13
CA GLU A 53 16.97 -16.38 9.87
C GLU A 53 17.41 -16.88 8.49
N SER A 54 16.64 -17.77 7.88
CA SER A 54 16.89 -18.31 6.55
C SER A 54 15.57 -18.62 5.82
N PRO A 55 15.57 -18.74 4.48
CA PRO A 55 14.34 -19.00 3.72
C PRO A 55 13.71 -20.37 4.02
N GLY A 56 14.48 -21.31 4.59
CA GLY A 56 13.97 -22.59 5.10
C GLY A 56 13.64 -22.59 6.60
N ALA A 57 13.95 -21.50 7.32
CA ALA A 57 13.71 -21.41 8.75
C ALA A 57 12.21 -21.20 9.06
N ARG A 58 11.87 -21.43 10.33
CA ARG A 58 10.53 -21.16 10.85
C ARG A 58 10.47 -19.74 11.39
N VAL A 59 9.30 -19.13 11.28
CA VAL A 59 8.97 -17.82 11.85
C VAL A 59 8.18 -18.06 13.13
N ARG A 60 8.47 -17.29 14.18
CA ARG A 60 7.59 -17.25 15.36
C ARG A 60 6.56 -16.16 15.16
N VAL A 61 5.30 -16.54 15.30
CA VAL A 61 4.16 -15.65 15.13
C VAL A 61 3.24 -15.74 16.33
N LEU A 62 2.63 -14.61 16.67
CA LEU A 62 1.56 -14.51 17.65
C LEU A 62 0.25 -14.41 16.87
N MET A 63 -0.67 -15.36 17.09
CA MET A 63 -1.92 -15.44 16.35
C MET A 63 -3.09 -15.85 17.24
N GLU A 64 -4.30 -15.48 16.82
CA GLU A 64 -5.51 -15.99 17.46
C GLU A 64 -5.87 -17.36 16.89
N PHE A 65 -6.09 -18.32 17.79
CA PHE A 65 -6.54 -19.66 17.47
C PHE A 65 -7.55 -20.14 18.53
N LEU A 66 -8.76 -20.48 18.08
CA LEU A 66 -9.84 -20.96 18.94
C LEU A 66 -10.14 -20.00 20.12
N GLY A 67 -10.16 -18.69 19.84
CA GLY A 67 -10.46 -17.65 20.83
C GLY A 67 -9.34 -17.38 21.84
N ARG A 68 -8.12 -17.84 21.56
CA ARG A 68 -6.93 -17.63 22.41
C ARG A 68 -5.76 -17.14 21.59
N MET A 69 -4.95 -16.27 22.18
CA MET A 69 -3.68 -15.85 21.60
C MET A 69 -2.63 -16.94 21.85
N ILE A 70 -2.01 -17.43 20.78
CA ILE A 70 -0.97 -18.46 20.83
C ILE A 70 0.29 -18.00 20.10
N GLU A 71 1.45 -18.36 20.65
CA GLU A 71 2.71 -18.31 19.91
C GLU A 71 2.90 -19.60 19.12
N ALA A 72 3.12 -19.49 17.81
CA ALA A 72 3.31 -20.63 16.92
C ALA A 72 4.60 -20.50 16.11
N ARG A 73 5.28 -21.62 15.88
CA ARG A 73 6.43 -21.73 14.97
C ARG A 73 5.98 -22.31 13.63
N VAL A 74 5.82 -21.46 12.64
CA VAL A 74 5.30 -21.83 11.32
C VAL A 74 6.40 -21.78 10.25
N PRO A 75 6.39 -22.66 9.24
CA PRO A 75 7.31 -22.57 8.12
C PRO A 75 7.17 -21.23 7.40
N PHE A 76 8.27 -20.62 6.98
CA PHE A 76 8.23 -19.34 6.25
C PHE A 76 7.32 -19.40 5.01
N GLY A 77 7.34 -20.51 4.26
CA GLY A 77 6.48 -20.70 3.07
C GLY A 77 4.96 -20.71 3.35
N SER A 78 4.55 -20.86 4.61
CA SER A 78 3.15 -20.76 5.06
C SER A 78 2.75 -19.35 5.47
N VAL A 79 3.69 -18.40 5.45
CA VAL A 79 3.49 -17.02 5.88
C VAL A 79 3.45 -16.12 4.65
N GLN A 80 2.42 -15.30 4.58
CA GLN A 80 2.28 -14.25 3.56
C GLN A 80 2.25 -12.91 4.27
N GLN A 81 2.93 -11.90 3.73
CA GLN A 81 2.81 -10.55 4.29
C GLN A 81 1.35 -10.14 4.16
N ALA A 82 0.70 -9.82 5.30
CA ALA A 82 -0.65 -9.29 5.26
C ALA A 82 -0.48 -7.87 4.75
N GLY A 83 -0.60 -7.70 3.43
CA GLY A 83 -0.39 -6.42 2.80
C GLY A 83 -1.17 -5.37 3.58
N VAL A 84 -0.47 -4.33 4.04
CA VAL A 84 -1.11 -3.02 3.97
C VAL A 84 -1.47 -2.93 2.51
N VAL A 85 -2.76 -2.75 2.19
CA VAL A 85 -3.13 -2.15 0.91
C VAL A 85 -2.50 -0.76 0.95
N ARG A 86 -1.19 -0.68 0.76
CA ARG A 86 -0.61 0.42 0.04
C ARG A 86 -1.24 0.18 -1.29
N TYR A 87 -2.34 0.89 -1.53
CA TYR A 87 -2.62 1.38 -2.85
C TYR A 87 -1.25 1.76 -3.36
N ALA A 88 -0.66 0.91 -4.22
CA ALA A 88 0.25 1.45 -5.18
C ALA A 88 -0.60 2.57 -5.75
N VAL A 89 -0.24 3.80 -5.42
CA VAL A 89 -0.59 4.93 -6.26
C VAL A 89 0.13 4.57 -7.54
N GLN A 90 -0.48 3.65 -8.31
CA GLN A 90 -0.50 3.74 -9.75
C GLN A 90 -0.93 5.18 -9.90
N GLN A 91 0.05 6.04 -10.15
CA GLN A 91 -0.22 7.36 -10.64
C GLN A 91 -1.00 7.05 -11.90
N ASP A 92 -2.32 7.04 -11.77
CA ASP A 92 -3.25 6.91 -12.86
C ASP A 92 -3.08 8.24 -13.58
N THR A 93 -2.02 8.30 -14.39
CA THR A 93 -1.75 9.33 -15.38
C THR A 93 -2.74 9.18 -16.54
N ARG A 94 -3.84 8.43 -16.36
CA ARG A 94 -5.05 8.52 -17.17
C ARG A 94 -5.73 9.87 -16.91
N LEU A 95 -5.11 10.88 -17.51
CA LEU A 95 -5.74 11.95 -18.26
C LEU A 95 -7.00 12.49 -17.59
N SER A 96 -6.79 13.47 -16.72
CA SER A 96 -7.83 14.44 -16.37
C SER A 96 -8.46 14.94 -17.67
N ARG A 97 -9.73 14.59 -17.88
CA ARG A 97 -10.54 15.00 -19.02
C ARG A 97 -10.72 16.51 -18.91
N GLN A 98 -9.78 17.26 -19.49
CA GLN A 98 -9.78 18.71 -19.48
C GLN A 98 -10.79 19.19 -20.52
N THR A 99 -11.91 19.77 -20.06
CA THR A 99 -12.84 20.45 -20.95
C THR A 99 -12.17 21.73 -21.50
N ARG A 100 -12.51 22.10 -22.74
CA ARG A 100 -12.05 23.35 -23.35
C ARG A 100 -12.64 24.52 -22.56
N GLY A 101 -11.85 25.06 -21.64
CA GLY A 101 -12.21 26.17 -20.77
C GLY A 101 -11.28 26.21 -19.55
N ARG A 102 -9.99 26.49 -19.78
CA ARG A 102 -8.99 26.60 -18.71
C ARG A 102 -9.50 27.60 -17.64
N ARG A 103 -9.69 27.11 -16.41
CA ARG A 103 -9.92 27.86 -15.14
C ARG A 103 -11.37 28.14 -14.69
N ARG A 104 -12.32 27.22 -14.88
CA ARG A 104 -13.59 27.28 -14.12
C ARG A 104 -13.81 26.04 -13.28
N TRP A 105 -13.91 26.25 -11.97
CA TRP A 105 -14.34 25.23 -11.01
C TRP A 105 -15.85 25.06 -11.15
N ILE A 106 -16.31 23.86 -11.46
CA ILE A 106 -17.72 23.49 -11.43
C ILE A 106 -17.91 22.65 -10.17
N ASN A 107 -18.79 23.15 -9.29
CA ASN A 107 -19.18 22.58 -8.00
C ASN A 107 -18.17 22.77 -6.86
N GLY A 108 -18.06 24.02 -6.37
CA GLY A 108 -17.82 24.32 -4.95
C GLY A 108 -16.46 23.99 -4.33
N PHE A 109 -15.57 23.26 -5.00
CA PHE A 109 -14.25 22.92 -4.46
C PHE A 109 -13.22 24.00 -4.85
N GLY A 110 -13.25 25.15 -4.17
CA GLY A 110 -12.18 26.14 -4.19
C GLY A 110 -11.83 26.56 -2.75
N PRO A 111 -10.59 27.00 -2.46
CA PRO A 111 -10.16 27.23 -1.07
C PRO A 111 -10.74 28.55 -0.54
N ARG A 112 -11.97 28.51 -0.06
CA ARG A 112 -12.48 29.39 1.00
C ARG A 112 -13.84 28.90 1.48
N SER A 113 -13.87 28.27 2.64
CA SER A 113 -15.03 28.22 3.54
C SER A 113 -14.60 27.65 4.89
N ILE A 114 -13.83 28.45 5.63
CA ILE A 114 -13.87 28.40 7.10
C ILE A 114 -15.05 29.30 7.44
N TRP A 115 -16.16 28.68 7.81
CA TRP A 115 -17.25 29.33 8.52
C TRP A 115 -16.92 29.33 10.02
N GLU A 116 -17.59 30.22 10.77
CA GLU A 116 -17.41 30.59 12.19
C GLU A 116 -16.30 31.61 12.49
N SER A 117 -16.54 32.70 13.23
CA SER A 117 -17.74 33.26 13.84
C SER A 117 -17.33 34.59 14.48
N SER A 118 -17.99 35.70 14.16
CA SER A 118 -18.24 36.85 15.05
C SER A 118 -18.68 38.09 14.26
N GLY A 119 -19.84 38.63 14.65
CA GLY A 119 -20.08 40.08 14.75
C GLY A 119 -20.22 40.90 13.46
N LEU A 120 -21.48 41.21 13.11
CA LEU A 120 -21.92 42.48 12.50
C LEU A 120 -21.17 43.71 13.09
N PRO A 121 -20.97 44.81 12.32
CA PRO A 121 -22.11 45.62 11.88
C PRO A 121 -22.11 46.12 10.44
N ASP A 122 -23.35 46.35 10.03
CA ASP A 122 -23.87 47.21 8.98
C ASP A 122 -23.39 48.67 9.18
N ASP A 123 -22.91 49.32 8.11
CA ASP A 123 -23.46 50.61 7.68
C ASP A 123 -22.76 51.12 6.40
N SER A 124 -23.55 51.20 5.34
CA SER A 124 -23.81 52.41 4.54
C SER A 124 -22.70 53.45 4.32
N ASN A 125 -22.60 53.87 3.05
CA ASN A 125 -22.23 55.21 2.55
C ASN A 125 -20.86 55.33 1.86
N LYS A 126 -20.84 55.15 0.53
CA LYS A 126 -19.84 55.76 -0.36
C LYS A 126 -20.55 56.74 -1.29
N GLY A 127 -20.23 58.01 -1.06
CA GLY A 127 -20.79 59.17 -1.75
C GLY A 127 -20.50 59.20 -3.25
N HIS A 128 -21.43 59.86 -3.93
CA HIS A 128 -21.38 60.25 -5.32
C HIS A 128 -20.39 61.40 -5.57
N SER A 129 -19.68 61.26 -6.68
CA SER A 129 -19.42 62.26 -7.74
C SER A 129 -18.99 63.70 -7.39
N SER A 130 -17.85 64.06 -8.00
CA SER A 130 -17.64 65.24 -8.85
C SER A 130 -17.89 66.63 -8.26
N SER A 131 -16.81 67.41 -8.10
CA SER A 131 -16.39 68.47 -9.03
C SER A 131 -15.17 69.22 -8.51
#